data_AF-A0A3D9L9X0-F1
#
_entry.id   AF-A0A3D9L9X0-F1
#
_cell.length_a   1.000
_cell.length_b   1.000
_cell.length_c   1.000
_cell.angle_alpha   90.00
_cell.angle_beta   90.00
_cell.angle_gamma   90.00
#
_symmetry.space_group_name_H-M   'P 1'
#
loop_
_entity.id
_entity.type
_entity.pdbx_description
1 polymer ?
#
loop_
_entity_poly.entity_id
_entity_poly.type
_entity_poly.pdbx_seq_one_letter_code
_entity_poly.pdbx_strand_id
1 'polypeptide(L)'
;MSIFPKRALPGQTVTIHWNFNISHLSDVHICPWVRIGVKSPTGHVTMLFEGHVLGIPTPANAPDKPSNQLKYLNKNLPLLIIAEYLSGQHSPEKLAGILQNIQSGRHYYFPYTLPDDAPLGRYTLVSEVYNGGEVRHSKTAQDDFFFVENVSLKDIHTSPEGKIATVVNHSPEPTPVKIVACSYLKREQLETDVQVFELAGFEEKKILLLKPYNYLLYNEERKVVPLQESAKCFVRNQQVSQLLKQNGDMFLLNGNKDGYRLTAAAAELWKKADGMLTDSHLSDPQLKVLEELQAEGLIQELKL
;
A
#
# COMPACT_ATOMS: atom_id res chain seq x y z
N MET A 1 -5.91 10.69 -15.48
CA MET A 1 -6.24 9.36 -14.92
C MET A 1 -5.41 9.15 -13.68
N SER A 2 -5.84 8.29 -12.76
CA SER A 2 -5.04 7.87 -11.61
C SER A 2 -5.29 6.38 -11.35
N ILE A 3 -4.28 5.66 -10.86
CA ILE A 3 -4.34 4.20 -10.69
C ILE A 3 -3.72 3.86 -9.34
N PHE A 4 -4.43 3.09 -8.52
CA PHE A 4 -3.97 2.69 -7.20
C PHE A 4 -4.33 1.22 -6.90
N PRO A 5 -3.36 0.38 -6.51
CA PRO A 5 -1.93 0.67 -6.52
C PRO A 5 -1.31 0.75 -7.93
N LYS A 6 -0.07 1.26 -8.04
CA LYS A 6 0.66 1.31 -9.31
C LYS A 6 1.48 0.05 -9.58
N ARG A 7 1.74 -0.73 -8.53
CA ARG A 7 2.29 -2.08 -8.57
C ARG A 7 1.35 -3.04 -7.84
N ALA A 8 0.93 -4.12 -8.48
CA ALA A 8 -0.04 -5.08 -7.95
C ALA A 8 0.52 -6.51 -8.04
N LEU A 9 -0.11 -7.43 -7.31
CA LEU A 9 0.09 -8.87 -7.50
C LEU A 9 -1.12 -9.50 -8.20
N PRO A 10 -0.97 -10.70 -8.79
CA PRO A 10 -2.11 -11.53 -9.18
C PRO A 10 -3.12 -11.70 -8.03
N GLY A 11 -4.40 -11.78 -8.36
CA GLY A 11 -5.51 -11.85 -7.39
C GLY A 11 -5.87 -10.52 -6.69
N GLN A 12 -5.08 -9.45 -6.86
CA GLN A 12 -5.37 -8.15 -6.24
C GLN A 12 -6.26 -7.25 -7.11
N THR A 13 -6.97 -6.33 -6.46
CA THR A 13 -7.76 -5.31 -7.14
C THR A 13 -6.97 -4.02 -7.30
N VAL A 14 -6.96 -3.49 -8.52
CA VAL A 14 -6.48 -2.15 -8.85
C VAL A 14 -7.68 -1.25 -9.07
N THR A 15 -7.66 -0.06 -8.46
CA THR A 15 -8.68 0.97 -8.67
C THR A 15 -8.20 1.96 -9.71
N ILE A 16 -8.98 2.09 -10.78
CA ILE A 16 -8.73 3.04 -11.86
C ILE A 16 -9.67 4.23 -11.68
N HIS A 17 -9.10 5.40 -11.43
CA HIS A 17 -9.82 6.66 -11.31
C HIS A 17 -9.73 7.44 -12.63
N TRP A 18 -10.88 7.65 -13.26
CA TRP A 18 -11.04 8.50 -14.42
C TRP A 18 -11.75 9.80 -14.05
N ASN A 19 -11.16 10.92 -14.46
CA ASN A 19 -11.75 12.25 -14.31
C ASN A 19 -12.18 12.75 -15.69
N PHE A 20 -13.49 12.84 -15.89
CA PHE A 20 -14.07 13.51 -17.04
C PHE A 20 -14.22 15.01 -16.72
N ASN A 21 -13.22 15.78 -17.13
CA ASN A 21 -13.18 17.22 -16.87
C ASN A 21 -14.16 17.97 -17.79
N ILE A 22 -15.17 18.61 -17.19
CA ILE A 22 -16.18 19.43 -17.86
C ILE A 22 -15.99 20.93 -17.59
N SER A 23 -14.88 21.34 -16.95
CA SER A 23 -14.65 22.74 -16.54
C SER A 23 -14.60 23.74 -17.69
N HIS A 24 -14.32 23.28 -18.91
CA HIS A 24 -14.29 24.11 -20.12
C HIS A 24 -15.64 24.22 -20.82
N LEU A 25 -16.68 23.50 -20.38
CA LEU A 25 -18.01 23.58 -20.98
C LEU A 25 -18.75 24.81 -20.45
N SER A 26 -19.10 25.73 -21.35
CA SER A 26 -19.99 26.86 -21.11
C SER A 26 -21.24 26.72 -21.97
N ASP A 27 -22.43 26.71 -21.35
CA ASP A 27 -23.75 26.78 -21.98
C ASP A 27 -24.14 25.64 -22.96
N VAL A 28 -23.25 24.67 -23.20
CA VAL A 28 -23.50 23.52 -24.09
C VAL A 28 -23.19 22.21 -23.37
N HIS A 29 -24.09 21.23 -23.50
CA HIS A 29 -23.85 19.87 -23.05
C HIS A 29 -23.18 19.04 -24.15
N ILE A 30 -22.37 18.05 -23.76
CA ILE A 30 -21.76 17.09 -24.67
C ILE A 30 -22.12 15.67 -24.24
N CYS A 31 -22.16 14.73 -25.18
CA CYS A 31 -22.42 13.31 -24.88
C CYS A 31 -21.44 12.39 -25.61
N PRO A 32 -20.12 12.51 -25.36
CA PRO A 32 -19.13 11.67 -26.02
C PRO A 32 -19.35 10.18 -25.73
N TRP A 33 -18.93 9.34 -26.68
CA TRP A 33 -18.79 7.90 -26.45
C TRP A 33 -17.42 7.65 -25.82
N VAL A 34 -17.37 6.89 -24.73
CA VAL A 34 -16.16 6.70 -23.92
C VAL A 34 -15.87 5.21 -23.78
N ARG A 35 -14.58 4.88 -23.88
CA ARG A 35 -14.05 3.53 -23.69
C ARG A 35 -12.96 3.57 -22.63
N ILE A 36 -13.21 2.92 -21.49
CA ILE A 36 -12.24 2.71 -20.43
C ILE A 36 -12.00 1.22 -20.28
N GLY A 37 -10.74 0.79 -20.35
CA GLY A 37 -10.37 -0.61 -20.27
C GLY A 37 -8.95 -0.81 -19.78
N VAL A 38 -8.57 -2.07 -19.62
CA VAL A 38 -7.22 -2.49 -19.27
C VAL A 38 -6.72 -3.45 -20.34
N LYS A 39 -5.54 -3.16 -20.87
CA LYS A 39 -4.81 -4.03 -21.79
C LYS A 39 -3.69 -4.72 -21.03
N SER A 40 -3.75 -6.05 -21.00
CA SER A 40 -2.73 -6.92 -20.43
C SER A 40 -1.44 -6.95 -21.26
N PRO A 41 -0.31 -7.42 -20.69
CA PRO A 41 0.94 -7.63 -21.41
C PRO A 41 0.81 -8.56 -22.63
N THR A 42 -0.10 -9.54 -22.57
CA THR A 42 -0.37 -10.46 -23.68
C THR A 42 -1.22 -9.83 -24.79
N GLY A 43 -1.68 -8.58 -24.60
CA GLY A 43 -2.47 -7.83 -25.56
C GLY A 43 -3.98 -7.98 -25.39
N HIS A 44 -4.46 -8.87 -24.50
CA HIS A 44 -5.89 -9.00 -24.20
C HIS A 44 -6.41 -7.72 -23.54
N VAL A 45 -7.56 -7.23 -24.02
CA VAL A 45 -8.21 -6.01 -23.53
C VAL A 45 -9.49 -6.39 -22.80
N THR A 46 -9.58 -5.96 -21.54
CA THR A 46 -10.79 -6.06 -20.72
C THR A 46 -11.40 -4.68 -20.59
N MET A 47 -12.59 -4.49 -21.16
CA MET A 47 -13.32 -3.22 -21.08
C MET A 47 -14.03 -3.11 -19.73
N LEU A 48 -13.82 -2.00 -19.04
CA LEU A 48 -14.45 -1.67 -17.76
C LEU A 48 -15.69 -0.80 -17.96
N PHE A 49 -15.67 0.02 -19.02
CA PHE A 49 -16.78 0.86 -19.41
C PHE A 49 -16.74 1.13 -20.92
N GLU A 50 -17.88 0.94 -21.58
CA GLU A 50 -18.12 1.36 -22.95
C GLU A 50 -19.53 1.96 -23.04
N GLY A 51 -19.60 3.27 -23.28
CA GLY A 51 -20.89 3.95 -23.32
C GLY A 51 -20.79 5.46 -23.44
N HIS A 52 -21.95 6.10 -23.54
CA HIS A 52 -22.04 7.54 -23.57
C HIS A 52 -21.95 8.15 -22.16
N VAL A 53 -21.24 9.27 -22.05
CA VAL A 53 -21.13 10.04 -20.81
C VAL A 53 -21.62 11.46 -21.06
N LEU A 54 -22.69 11.85 -20.36
CA LEU A 54 -23.24 13.20 -20.48
C LEU A 54 -22.38 14.20 -19.68
N GLY A 55 -21.77 15.16 -20.37
CA GLY A 55 -21.15 16.34 -19.78
C GLY A 55 -22.13 17.51 -19.77
N ILE A 56 -22.56 17.92 -18.58
CA ILE A 56 -23.44 19.08 -18.39
C ILE A 56 -22.58 20.22 -17.85
N PRO A 57 -22.60 21.43 -18.44
CA PRO A 57 -21.81 22.54 -17.94
C PRO A 57 -22.20 22.92 -16.51
N THR A 58 -21.23 23.39 -15.73
CA THR A 58 -21.52 23.99 -14.42
C THR A 58 -22.22 25.34 -14.66
N PRO A 59 -23.28 25.68 -13.91
CA PRO A 59 -23.95 26.97 -14.06
C PRO A 59 -22.94 28.12 -13.92
N ALA A 60 -22.97 29.08 -14.85
CA ALA A 60 -22.07 30.24 -14.85
C ALA A 60 -22.17 31.09 -13.57
N ASN A 61 -23.33 31.03 -12.88
CA ASN A 61 -23.58 31.70 -11.62
C ASN A 61 -23.98 30.66 -10.56
N ALA A 62 -23.05 30.29 -9.68
CA ALA A 62 -23.45 29.68 -8.42
C ALA A 62 -24.22 30.78 -7.62
N PRO A 63 -25.47 30.55 -7.19
CA PRO A 63 -26.14 31.51 -6.32
C PRO A 63 -25.26 31.73 -5.09
N ASP A 64 -25.21 32.97 -4.60
CA ASP A 64 -24.53 33.32 -3.35
C ASP A 64 -24.87 32.28 -2.29
N LYS A 65 -23.86 31.53 -1.84
CA LYS A 65 -24.08 30.45 -0.88
C LYS A 65 -24.70 31.07 0.38
N PRO A 66 -25.85 30.58 0.86
CA PRO A 66 -26.45 31.11 2.08
C PRO A 66 -25.44 31.02 3.23
N SER A 67 -25.31 32.11 4.00
CA SER A 67 -24.28 32.33 5.03
C SER A 67 -24.25 31.28 6.15
N ASN A 68 -25.25 30.41 6.22
CA ASN A 68 -25.36 29.32 7.17
C ASN A 68 -25.29 27.96 6.48
N GLN A 69 -24.09 27.53 6.08
CA GLN A 69 -23.79 26.11 5.96
C GLN A 69 -22.97 25.67 7.18
N LEU A 70 -23.38 24.53 7.77
CA LEU A 70 -22.57 23.77 8.72
C LEU A 70 -21.12 23.76 8.22
N LYS A 71 -20.15 24.01 9.11
CA LYS A 71 -18.71 23.96 8.83
C LYS A 71 -18.26 22.53 8.52
N TYR A 72 -18.81 21.92 7.47
CA TYR A 72 -18.11 20.87 6.78
C TYR A 72 -16.91 21.55 6.13
N LEU A 73 -15.73 21.26 6.67
CA LEU A 73 -14.48 21.54 5.98
C LEU A 73 -14.63 21.01 4.55
N ASN A 74 -14.64 21.93 3.59
CA ASN A 74 -14.56 21.56 2.18
C ASN A 74 -13.38 20.59 2.03
N LYS A 75 -13.55 19.47 1.29
CA LYS A 75 -12.50 18.49 0.98
C LYS A 75 -11.18 19.13 0.52
N ASN A 76 -11.25 20.39 0.08
CA ASN A 76 -10.14 21.24 -0.32
C ASN A 76 -9.18 21.66 0.80
N LEU A 77 -9.62 21.83 2.06
CA LEU A 77 -8.72 22.39 3.09
C LEU A 77 -7.57 21.44 3.43
N PRO A 78 -7.81 20.13 3.68
CA PRO A 78 -6.71 19.19 3.89
C PRO A 78 -5.82 19.05 2.65
N LEU A 79 -6.38 19.08 1.44
CA LEU A 79 -5.61 18.96 0.18
C LEU A 79 -4.78 20.20 -0.14
N LEU A 80 -5.28 21.42 0.14
CA LEU A 80 -4.52 22.67 0.02
C LEU A 80 -3.38 22.70 1.04
N ILE A 81 -3.67 22.33 2.29
CA ILE A 81 -2.65 22.26 3.36
C ILE A 81 -1.58 21.23 2.99
N ILE A 82 -1.95 20.04 2.50
CA ILE A 82 -0.98 19.01 2.05
C ILE A 82 -0.21 19.49 0.82
N ALA A 83 -0.87 20.13 -0.15
CA ALA A 83 -0.22 20.64 -1.36
C ALA A 83 0.77 21.77 -1.06
N GLU A 84 0.45 22.66 -0.11
CA GLU A 84 1.34 23.70 0.40
C GLU A 84 2.50 23.12 1.23
N TYR A 85 2.24 22.07 2.02
CA TYR A 85 3.29 21.35 2.76
C TYR A 85 4.26 20.61 1.83
N LEU A 86 3.79 20.19 0.65
CA LEU A 86 4.55 19.48 -0.38
C LEU A 86 5.02 20.40 -1.52
N SER A 87 4.70 21.70 -1.50
CA SER A 87 4.98 22.60 -2.61
C SER A 87 6.46 22.97 -2.68
N GLY A 88 7.20 22.28 -3.54
CA GLY A 88 8.52 22.70 -3.99
C GLY A 88 8.54 23.42 -5.35
N GLN A 89 7.64 23.08 -6.29
CA GLN A 89 7.77 23.49 -7.70
C GLN A 89 6.58 24.23 -8.34
N HIS A 90 5.44 24.41 -7.66
CA HIS A 90 4.24 25.03 -8.25
C HIS A 90 3.67 26.13 -7.35
N SER A 91 3.17 27.21 -7.96
CA SER A 91 2.60 28.33 -7.21
C SER A 91 1.25 27.96 -6.58
N PRO A 92 0.87 28.60 -5.46
CA PRO A 92 -0.43 28.39 -4.80
C PRO A 92 -1.63 28.56 -5.74
N GLU A 93 -1.58 29.50 -6.68
CA GLU A 93 -2.65 29.75 -7.66
C GLU A 93 -2.78 28.60 -8.65
N LYS A 94 -1.66 28.01 -9.07
CA LYS A 94 -1.64 26.84 -9.94
C LYS A 94 -2.21 25.62 -9.20
N LEU A 95 -1.87 25.45 -7.92
CA LEU A 95 -2.42 24.38 -7.07
C LEU A 95 -3.93 24.58 -6.84
N ALA A 96 -4.36 25.80 -6.54
CA ALA A 96 -5.78 26.14 -6.41
C ALA A 96 -6.55 25.89 -7.72
N GLY A 97 -5.97 26.25 -8.86
CA GLY A 97 -6.55 25.97 -10.18
C GLY A 97 -6.63 24.47 -10.49
N ILE A 98 -5.61 23.67 -10.12
CA ILE A 98 -5.66 22.21 -10.24
C ILE A 98 -6.79 21.64 -9.37
N LEU A 99 -6.92 22.09 -8.12
CA LEU A 99 -7.94 21.62 -7.19
C LEU A 99 -9.36 22.03 -7.60
N GLN A 100 -9.55 23.24 -8.09
CA GLN A 100 -10.84 23.70 -8.63
C GLN A 100 -11.24 22.93 -9.90
N ASN A 101 -10.28 22.65 -10.80
CA ASN A 101 -10.54 21.82 -11.99
C ASN A 101 -10.85 20.36 -11.64
N ILE A 102 -10.28 19.84 -10.55
CA ILE A 102 -10.66 18.54 -10.00
C ILE A 102 -12.13 18.58 -9.56
N GLN A 103 -12.61 19.63 -8.90
CA GLN A 103 -14.02 19.72 -8.45
C GLN A 103 -15.05 19.86 -9.57
N SER A 104 -14.66 20.47 -10.70
CA SER A 104 -15.52 20.57 -11.89
C SER A 104 -15.47 19.32 -12.77
N GLY A 105 -14.88 18.22 -12.29
CA GLY A 105 -14.82 16.95 -12.99
C GLY A 105 -15.91 15.98 -12.55
N ARG A 106 -16.34 15.09 -13.45
CA ARG A 106 -17.07 13.88 -13.05
C ARG A 106 -16.06 12.77 -12.79
N HIS A 107 -16.09 12.21 -11.59
CA HIS A 107 -15.15 11.20 -11.14
C HIS A 107 -15.78 9.81 -11.24
N TYR A 108 -15.11 8.91 -11.96
CA TYR A 108 -15.50 7.52 -12.10
C TYR A 108 -14.39 6.64 -11.52
N TYR A 109 -14.79 5.62 -10.75
CA TYR A 109 -13.89 4.66 -10.13
C TYR A 109 -14.25 3.28 -10.64
N PHE A 110 -13.29 2.65 -11.31
CA PHE A 110 -13.45 1.32 -11.87
C PHE A 110 -12.54 0.35 -11.11
N PRO A 111 -13.10 -0.57 -10.32
CA PRO A 111 -12.30 -1.65 -9.75
C PRO A 111 -11.98 -2.66 -10.87
N TYR A 112 -10.71 -3.05 -10.96
CA TYR A 112 -10.24 -4.11 -11.84
C TYR A 112 -9.52 -5.16 -11.00
N THR A 113 -10.13 -6.33 -10.87
CA THR A 113 -9.54 -7.46 -10.14
C THR A 113 -8.69 -8.29 -11.09
N LEU A 114 -7.41 -8.41 -10.77
CA LEU A 114 -6.49 -9.27 -11.50
C LEU A 114 -6.84 -10.74 -11.24
N PRO A 115 -6.91 -11.58 -12.28
CA PRO A 115 -6.95 -13.03 -12.09
C PRO A 115 -5.77 -13.53 -11.25
N ASP A 116 -5.92 -14.68 -10.58
CA ASP A 116 -4.83 -15.30 -9.81
C ASP A 116 -3.68 -15.77 -10.70
N ASP A 117 -3.95 -16.05 -11.97
CA ASP A 117 -2.99 -16.41 -13.02
C ASP A 117 -2.64 -15.24 -13.95
N ALA A 118 -2.92 -13.99 -13.53
CA ALA A 118 -2.66 -12.80 -14.33
C ALA A 118 -1.20 -12.76 -14.83
N PRO A 119 -0.97 -12.53 -16.13
CA PRO A 119 0.39 -12.44 -16.66
C PRO A 119 1.15 -11.29 -15.98
N LEU A 120 2.41 -11.55 -15.63
CA LEU A 120 3.26 -10.52 -15.05
C LEU A 120 3.62 -9.46 -16.10
N GLY A 121 3.63 -8.22 -15.64
CA GLY A 121 4.26 -7.10 -16.28
C GLY A 121 3.39 -5.88 -16.46
N ARG A 122 3.64 -5.08 -17.49
CA ARG A 122 2.98 -3.78 -17.71
C ARG A 122 1.58 -3.92 -18.29
N TYR A 123 0.59 -3.53 -17.52
CA TYR A 123 -0.79 -3.35 -17.95
C TYR A 123 -1.01 -1.90 -18.33
N THR A 124 -1.51 -1.64 -19.53
CA THR A 124 -1.80 -0.28 -20.00
C THR A 124 -3.29 -0.02 -19.98
N LEU A 125 -3.71 1.20 -19.70
CA LEU A 125 -5.11 1.56 -19.74
C LEU A 125 -5.53 1.96 -21.15
N VAL A 126 -6.69 1.48 -21.55
CA VAL A 126 -7.45 2.05 -22.67
C VAL A 126 -8.26 3.20 -22.09
N SER A 127 -8.06 4.41 -22.61
CA SER A 127 -8.82 5.60 -22.24
C SER A 127 -9.06 6.44 -23.48
N GLU A 128 -10.20 6.22 -24.13
CA GLU A 128 -10.57 6.84 -25.39
C GLU A 128 -11.89 7.60 -25.24
N VAL A 129 -11.92 8.83 -25.73
CA VAL A 129 -13.12 9.68 -25.78
C VAL A 129 -13.38 10.03 -27.23
N TYR A 130 -14.52 9.59 -27.74
CA TYR A 130 -14.98 9.82 -29.11
C TYR A 130 -15.98 10.97 -29.11
N ASN A 131 -15.66 12.04 -29.84
CA ASN A 131 -16.54 13.20 -29.98
C ASN A 131 -16.36 13.84 -31.36
N GLY A 132 -17.45 14.06 -32.09
CA GLY A 132 -17.42 14.74 -33.38
C GLY A 132 -16.53 14.07 -34.45
N GLY A 133 -16.33 12.75 -34.39
CA GLY A 133 -15.45 12.00 -35.29
C GLY A 133 -13.97 11.95 -34.87
N GLU A 134 -13.59 12.65 -33.80
CA GLU A 134 -12.23 12.61 -33.24
C GLU A 134 -12.13 11.61 -32.09
N VAL A 135 -10.95 10.99 -31.96
CA VAL A 135 -10.58 10.20 -30.78
C VAL A 135 -9.58 11.00 -29.95
N ARG A 136 -9.92 11.23 -28.69
CA ARG A 136 -9.04 11.88 -27.72
C ARG A 136 -8.59 10.88 -26.67
N HIS A 137 -7.29 10.83 -26.45
CA HIS A 137 -6.69 10.03 -25.39
C HIS A 137 -6.50 10.85 -24.10
N SER A 138 -6.30 10.15 -22.99
CA SER A 138 -5.96 10.77 -21.71
C SER A 138 -4.69 11.63 -21.83
N LYS A 139 -4.70 12.81 -21.17
CA LYS A 139 -3.51 13.68 -21.09
C LYS A 139 -2.36 13.02 -20.33
N THR A 140 -2.63 12.00 -19.51
CA THR A 140 -1.63 11.22 -18.77
C THR A 140 -1.33 9.90 -19.46
N ALA A 141 -1.62 9.73 -20.77
CA ALA A 141 -1.47 8.45 -21.47
C ALA A 141 -0.09 7.77 -21.30
N GLN A 142 0.98 8.55 -21.13
CA GLN A 142 2.33 8.01 -20.86
C GLN A 142 2.41 7.28 -19.51
N ASP A 143 1.65 7.74 -18.52
CA ASP A 143 1.60 7.25 -17.14
C ASP A 143 0.38 6.35 -16.87
N ASP A 144 -0.45 6.09 -17.88
CA ASP A 144 -1.69 5.32 -17.77
C ASP A 144 -1.40 3.81 -17.86
N PHE A 145 -0.57 3.33 -16.93
CA PHE A 145 -0.22 1.92 -16.80
C PHE A 145 0.01 1.54 -15.33
N PHE A 146 -0.02 0.24 -15.02
CA PHE A 146 0.44 -0.30 -13.74
C PHE A 146 1.22 -1.59 -13.99
N PHE A 147 2.01 -2.03 -13.02
CA PHE A 147 2.76 -3.28 -13.12
C PHE A 147 2.10 -4.36 -12.28
N VAL A 148 2.09 -5.58 -12.81
CA VAL A 148 1.84 -6.80 -12.04
C VAL A 148 3.17 -7.50 -11.89
N GLU A 149 3.64 -7.63 -10.66
CA GLU A 149 5.00 -8.07 -10.38
C GLU A 149 5.02 -9.24 -9.41
N ASN A 150 6.13 -9.97 -9.39
CA ASN A 150 6.37 -11.00 -8.40
C ASN A 150 7.87 -11.08 -8.10
N VAL A 151 8.23 -10.97 -6.82
CA VAL A 151 9.59 -11.14 -6.33
C VAL A 151 9.55 -12.21 -5.26
N SER A 152 10.46 -13.18 -5.34
CA SER A 152 10.53 -14.25 -4.34
C SER A 152 11.96 -14.52 -3.89
N LEU A 153 12.07 -15.11 -2.70
CA LEU A 153 13.28 -15.79 -2.27
C LEU A 153 13.40 -17.13 -3.03
N LYS A 154 14.57 -17.42 -3.59
CA LYS A 154 14.88 -18.69 -4.28
C LYS A 154 15.61 -19.65 -3.37
N ASP A 155 16.69 -19.20 -2.74
CA ASP A 155 17.47 -20.00 -1.81
C ASP A 155 18.19 -19.14 -0.76
N ILE A 156 18.59 -19.78 0.33
CA ILE A 156 19.53 -19.25 1.32
C ILE A 156 20.63 -20.28 1.48
N HIS A 157 21.89 -19.86 1.35
CA HIS A 157 23.05 -20.70 1.59
C HIS A 157 24.04 -20.02 2.52
N THR A 158 24.81 -20.84 3.25
CA THR A 158 25.88 -20.34 4.13
C THR A 158 27.19 -20.35 3.35
N SER A 159 27.86 -19.20 3.28
CA SER A 159 29.19 -19.03 2.69
C SER A 159 30.21 -18.65 3.77
N PRO A 160 31.53 -18.64 3.47
CA PRO A 160 32.55 -18.15 4.41
C PRO A 160 32.34 -16.68 4.84
N GLU A 161 31.63 -15.90 4.03
CA GLU A 161 31.36 -14.47 4.25
C GLU A 161 30.07 -14.22 5.04
N GLY A 162 29.25 -15.25 5.25
CA GLY A 162 27.97 -15.16 5.97
C GLY A 162 26.84 -15.91 5.26
N LYS A 163 25.60 -15.65 5.67
CA LYS A 163 24.42 -16.18 4.95
C LYS A 163 24.13 -15.31 3.74
N ILE A 164 23.88 -15.93 2.59
CA ILE A 164 23.54 -15.25 1.35
C ILE A 164 22.15 -15.72 0.91
N ALA A 165 21.25 -14.77 0.68
CA ALA A 165 19.94 -15.01 0.08
C ALA A 165 19.99 -14.73 -1.43
N THR A 166 19.44 -15.62 -2.23
CA THR A 166 19.22 -15.38 -3.66
C THR A 166 17.76 -15.00 -3.87
N VAL A 167 17.50 -13.77 -4.34
CA VAL A 167 16.16 -13.27 -4.65
C VAL A 167 15.98 -13.15 -6.15
N VAL A 168 14.74 -13.34 -6.63
CA VAL A 168 14.42 -13.37 -8.05
C VAL A 168 13.25 -12.45 -8.33
N ASN A 169 13.41 -11.56 -9.31
CA ASN A 169 12.29 -10.86 -9.94
C ASN A 169 11.73 -11.75 -11.07
N HIS A 170 10.49 -12.18 -10.97
CA HIS A 170 9.84 -13.01 -11.99
C HIS A 170 9.18 -12.18 -13.10
N SER A 171 9.21 -10.85 -12.96
CA SER A 171 8.54 -9.91 -13.86
C SER A 171 9.51 -9.42 -14.95
N PRO A 172 9.03 -9.10 -16.16
CA PRO A 172 9.87 -8.55 -17.21
C PRO A 172 10.36 -7.12 -16.92
N GLU A 173 9.63 -6.37 -16.11
CA GLU A 173 9.96 -5.01 -15.76
C GLU A 173 10.80 -4.91 -14.49
N PRO A 174 11.62 -3.85 -14.38
CA PRO A 174 12.35 -3.61 -13.16
C PRO A 174 11.45 -3.37 -11.94
N THR A 175 11.82 -3.98 -10.82
CA THR A 175 11.08 -3.94 -9.57
C THR A 175 11.92 -3.27 -8.48
N PRO A 176 11.48 -2.12 -7.91
CA PRO A 176 12.14 -1.51 -6.79
C PRO A 176 11.93 -2.37 -5.56
N VAL A 177 13.03 -2.67 -4.89
CA VAL A 177 13.05 -3.47 -3.67
C VAL A 177 13.82 -2.74 -2.58
N LYS A 178 13.44 -3.03 -1.35
CA LYS A 178 14.06 -2.50 -0.14
C LYS A 178 14.40 -3.66 0.76
N ILE A 179 15.66 -3.77 1.15
CA ILE A 179 16.10 -4.70 2.18
C ILE A 179 16.17 -3.95 3.50
N VAL A 180 15.49 -4.47 4.50
CA VAL A 180 15.56 -3.97 5.88
C VAL A 180 16.19 -5.07 6.73
N ALA A 181 17.40 -4.81 7.21
CA ALA A 181 18.14 -5.69 8.09
C ALA A 181 18.00 -5.19 9.52
N CYS A 182 17.58 -6.04 10.46
CA CYS A 182 17.27 -5.68 11.83
C CYS A 182 18.07 -6.50 12.84
N SER A 183 18.48 -5.87 13.94
CA SER A 183 19.01 -6.55 15.12
C SER A 183 18.58 -5.84 16.41
N TYR A 184 18.36 -6.61 17.47
CA TYR A 184 18.14 -6.04 18.80
C TYR A 184 19.46 -5.68 19.47
N LEU A 185 19.54 -4.45 19.99
CA LEU A 185 20.59 -4.04 20.91
C LEU A 185 20.28 -4.51 22.34
N LYS A 186 21.31 -4.55 23.21
CA LYS A 186 21.23 -4.97 24.62
C LYS A 186 20.21 -4.18 25.50
N ARG A 187 19.53 -3.17 24.95
CA ARG A 187 18.53 -2.32 25.64
C ARG A 187 17.15 -2.34 24.96
N GLU A 188 16.82 -3.41 24.23
CA GLU A 188 15.53 -3.54 23.50
C GLU A 188 15.31 -2.45 22.44
N GLN A 189 16.38 -1.76 22.03
CA GLN A 189 16.36 -0.83 20.91
C GLN A 189 16.62 -1.61 19.63
N LEU A 190 15.73 -1.46 18.65
CA LEU A 190 15.89 -2.03 17.32
C LEU A 190 16.90 -1.19 16.52
N GLU A 191 17.97 -1.82 16.06
CA GLU A 191 18.88 -1.26 15.06
C GLU A 191 18.46 -1.76 13.68
N THR A 192 18.36 -0.85 12.71
CA THR A 192 17.92 -1.15 11.35
C THR A 192 18.88 -0.57 10.32
N ASP A 193 19.31 -1.41 9.38
CA ASP A 193 20.03 -1.00 8.18
C ASP A 193 19.12 -1.15 6.96
N VAL A 194 19.13 -0.15 6.08
CA VAL A 194 18.24 -0.11 4.91
C VAL A 194 19.05 -0.01 3.63
N GLN A 195 18.76 -0.90 2.69
CA GLN A 195 19.30 -0.86 1.34
C GLN A 195 18.14 -0.78 0.35
N VAL A 196 18.18 0.18 -0.57
CA VAL A 196 17.18 0.32 -1.64
C VAL A 196 17.88 0.16 -2.98
N PHE A 197 17.31 -0.65 -3.86
CA PHE A 197 17.79 -0.84 -5.22
C PHE A 197 16.68 -1.34 -6.13
N GLU A 198 16.97 -1.41 -7.43
CA GLU A 198 16.07 -1.99 -8.42
C GLU A 198 16.60 -3.36 -8.84
N LEU A 199 15.71 -4.36 -8.88
CA LEU A 199 15.97 -5.63 -9.54
C LEU A 199 15.54 -5.50 -11.00
N ALA A 200 16.45 -5.74 -11.94
CA ALA A 200 16.13 -5.79 -13.35
C ALA A 200 15.14 -6.92 -13.66
N GLY A 201 14.53 -6.87 -14.85
CA GLY A 201 13.61 -7.90 -15.31
C GLY A 201 14.27 -9.28 -15.34
N PHE A 202 13.62 -10.27 -14.74
CA PHE A 202 14.13 -11.65 -14.64
C PHE A 202 15.49 -11.79 -13.93
N GLU A 203 15.92 -10.77 -13.17
CA GLU A 203 17.21 -10.81 -12.47
C GLU A 203 17.16 -11.76 -11.25
N GLU A 204 18.20 -12.57 -11.10
CA GLU A 204 18.55 -13.21 -9.85
C GLU A 204 19.68 -12.44 -9.17
N LYS A 205 19.46 -12.03 -7.92
CA LYS A 205 20.43 -11.24 -7.17
C LYS A 205 20.77 -11.88 -5.84
N LYS A 206 22.07 -11.96 -5.55
CA LYS A 206 22.59 -12.42 -4.27
C LYS A 206 22.68 -11.25 -3.30
N ILE A 207 22.18 -11.47 -2.09
CA ILE A 207 22.12 -10.48 -1.01
C ILE A 207 22.83 -11.08 0.20
N LEU A 208 23.85 -10.38 0.69
CA LEU A 208 24.54 -10.75 1.92
C LEU A 208 23.68 -10.35 3.13
N LEU A 209 23.39 -11.31 4.00
CA LEU A 209 22.55 -11.13 5.19
C LEU A 209 23.43 -10.76 6.38
N LEU A 210 23.51 -9.46 6.65
CA LEU A 210 24.43 -8.90 7.66
C LEU A 210 23.87 -8.94 9.09
N LYS A 211 22.55 -9.07 9.24
CA LYS A 211 21.87 -9.08 10.55
C LYS A 211 21.08 -10.38 10.73
N PRO A 212 20.65 -10.73 11.96
CA PRO A 212 19.85 -11.93 12.22
C PRO A 212 18.49 -11.94 11.52
N TYR A 213 17.92 -10.76 11.28
CA TYR A 213 16.63 -10.60 10.59
C TYR A 213 16.80 -9.72 9.37
N ASN A 214 16.29 -10.16 8.24
CA ASN A 214 16.35 -9.41 6.99
C ASN A 214 15.03 -9.61 6.25
N TYR A 215 14.45 -8.52 5.78
CA TYR A 215 13.19 -8.52 5.05
C TYR A 215 13.39 -7.85 3.71
N LEU A 216 12.92 -8.49 2.64
CA LEU A 216 12.74 -7.85 1.36
C LEU A 216 11.33 -7.28 1.29
N LEU A 217 11.24 -5.98 1.04
CA LEU A 217 10.00 -5.28 0.78
C LEU A 217 9.93 -4.91 -0.69
N TYR A 218 8.79 -5.19 -1.31
CA TYR A 218 8.48 -4.81 -2.69
C TYR A 218 6.99 -4.46 -2.80
N ASN A 219 6.50 -4.16 -4.01
CA ASN A 219 5.10 -3.80 -4.23
C ASN A 219 4.66 -2.57 -3.42
N GLU A 220 5.42 -1.48 -3.54
CA GLU A 220 5.22 -0.26 -2.75
C GLU A 220 5.22 -0.57 -1.23
N GLU A 221 6.15 -1.44 -0.81
CA GLU A 221 6.33 -1.94 0.55
C GLU A 221 5.15 -2.75 1.15
N ARG A 222 4.11 -3.06 0.35
CA ARG A 222 2.97 -3.90 0.82
C ARG A 222 3.31 -5.38 0.93
N LYS A 223 4.37 -5.82 0.27
CA LYS A 223 4.80 -7.22 0.31
C LYS A 223 6.13 -7.32 1.02
N VAL A 224 6.16 -8.24 1.98
CA VAL A 224 7.31 -8.53 2.84
C VAL A 224 7.66 -9.99 2.62
N VAL A 225 8.91 -10.25 2.24
CA VAL A 225 9.49 -11.58 2.07
C VAL A 225 10.61 -11.71 3.09
N PRO A 226 10.47 -12.57 4.12
CA PRO A 226 11.56 -12.87 5.03
C PRO A 226 12.72 -13.51 4.27
N LEU A 227 13.94 -13.04 4.56
CA LEU A 227 15.17 -13.60 4.01
C LEU A 227 15.91 -14.44 5.06
N GLN A 228 15.17 -15.05 5.98
CA GLN A 228 15.66 -16.07 6.92
C GLN A 228 14.80 -17.33 6.80
N GLU A 229 15.27 -18.44 7.38
CA GLU A 229 14.43 -19.62 7.56
C GLU A 229 13.14 -19.22 8.29
N SER A 230 12.00 -19.78 7.85
CA SER A 230 10.67 -19.44 8.35
C SER A 230 10.59 -19.71 9.85
N ALA A 231 10.86 -18.67 10.64
CA ALA A 231 10.66 -18.66 12.06
C ALA A 231 9.26 -18.11 12.31
N LYS A 232 8.47 -18.87 13.07
CA LYS A 232 7.24 -18.35 13.68
C LYS A 232 7.60 -17.08 14.45
N CYS A 233 6.93 -15.98 14.14
CA CYS A 233 7.09 -14.76 14.91
C CYS A 233 5.83 -14.46 15.71
N PHE A 234 6.02 -13.77 16.83
CA PHE A 234 4.94 -13.49 17.77
C PHE A 234 4.63 -12.01 17.81
N VAL A 235 3.34 -11.70 17.64
CA VAL A 235 2.81 -10.33 17.72
C VAL A 235 1.74 -10.26 18.79
N ARG A 236 1.80 -9.22 19.60
CA ARG A 236 0.72 -8.88 20.53
C ARG A 236 -0.54 -8.51 19.74
N ASN A 237 -1.69 -8.91 20.25
CA ASN A 237 -2.98 -8.53 19.69
C ASN A 237 -3.18 -7.02 19.87
N GLN A 238 -3.12 -6.29 18.76
CA GLN A 238 -3.19 -4.83 18.75
C GLN A 238 -4.58 -4.28 19.13
N GLN A 239 -5.60 -5.14 19.23
CA GLN A 239 -6.94 -4.77 19.68
C GLN A 239 -7.09 -4.76 21.21
N VAL A 240 -6.11 -5.32 21.93
CA VAL A 240 -6.13 -5.39 23.40
C VAL A 240 -5.58 -4.09 23.98
N SER A 241 -6.35 -3.47 24.85
CA SER A 241 -5.92 -2.24 25.52
C SER A 241 -4.96 -2.55 26.66
N GLN A 242 -3.86 -1.80 26.74
CA GLN A 242 -2.86 -1.93 27.79
C GLN A 242 -2.99 -0.78 28.79
N LEU A 243 -3.00 -1.12 30.09
CA LEU A 243 -2.95 -0.16 31.19
C LEU A 243 -1.71 -0.43 32.05
N LEU A 244 -0.83 0.56 32.17
CA LEU A 244 0.32 0.52 33.07
C LEU A 244 0.04 1.37 34.31
N LYS A 245 0.10 0.76 35.49
CA LYS A 245 -0.06 1.46 36.77
C LYS A 245 1.29 1.99 37.26
N GLN A 246 1.27 2.98 38.14
CA GLN A 246 2.48 3.61 38.69
C GLN A 246 3.38 2.64 39.47
N ASN A 247 2.80 1.56 40.02
CA ASN A 247 3.54 0.51 40.71
C ASN A 247 4.22 -0.49 39.74
N GLY A 248 4.13 -0.26 38.43
CA GLY A 248 4.71 -1.13 37.39
C GLY A 248 3.81 -2.28 36.94
N ASP A 249 2.63 -2.47 37.55
CA ASP A 249 1.70 -3.51 37.13
C ASP A 249 1.14 -3.21 35.73
N MET A 250 1.11 -4.24 34.89
CA MET A 250 0.52 -4.19 33.56
C MET A 250 -0.79 -4.97 33.52
N PHE A 251 -1.84 -4.32 33.05
CA PHE A 251 -3.16 -4.93 32.84
C PHE A 251 -3.51 -4.89 31.36
N LEU A 252 -4.11 -5.98 30.87
CA LEU A 252 -4.63 -6.10 29.51
C LEU A 252 -6.15 -6.20 29.56
N LEU A 253 -6.83 -5.40 28.74
CA LEU A 253 -8.28 -5.36 28.62
C LEU A 253 -8.64 -5.75 27.19
N ASN A 254 -9.19 -6.94 27.01
CA ASN A 254 -9.70 -7.41 25.73
C ASN A 254 -11.20 -7.05 25.68
N GLY A 255 -11.62 -6.21 24.73
CA GLY A 255 -12.89 -5.47 24.76
C GLY A 255 -14.19 -6.28 24.97
N ASN A 256 -14.14 -7.61 24.77
CA ASN A 256 -15.27 -8.52 24.96
C ASN A 256 -15.02 -9.63 26.02
N LYS A 257 -13.90 -9.58 26.77
CA LYS A 257 -13.46 -10.61 27.73
C LYS A 257 -13.03 -9.99 29.08
N ASP A 258 -12.59 -10.86 29.99
CA ASP A 258 -11.97 -10.52 31.26
C ASP A 258 -10.73 -9.61 31.11
N GLY A 259 -10.43 -8.87 32.18
CA GLY A 259 -9.19 -8.12 32.32
C GLY A 259 -8.10 -8.96 32.97
N TYR A 260 -6.93 -9.01 32.34
CA TYR A 260 -5.79 -9.80 32.83
C TYR A 260 -4.79 -8.90 33.52
N ARG A 261 -4.33 -9.28 34.72
CA ARG A 261 -3.12 -8.71 35.31
C ARG A 261 -1.94 -9.58 34.89
N LEU A 262 -0.98 -9.00 34.19
CA LEU A 262 0.20 -9.75 33.74
C LEU A 262 1.19 -9.93 34.87
N THR A 263 1.75 -11.13 34.97
CA THR A 263 2.98 -11.38 35.73
C THR A 263 4.16 -10.66 35.08
N ALA A 264 5.28 -10.52 35.79
CA ALA A 264 6.47 -9.89 35.23
C ALA A 264 6.96 -10.58 33.94
N ALA A 265 6.96 -11.92 33.92
CA ALA A 265 7.34 -12.71 32.75
C ALA A 265 6.36 -12.50 31.57
N ALA A 266 5.05 -12.51 31.84
CA ALA A 266 4.05 -12.27 30.80
C ALA A 266 4.12 -10.83 30.26
N ALA A 267 4.40 -9.84 31.12
CA ALA A 267 4.57 -8.46 30.71
C ALA A 267 5.85 -8.24 29.86
N GLU A 268 6.91 -8.99 30.13
CA GLU A 268 8.12 -8.99 29.32
C GLU A 268 7.85 -9.57 27.92
N LEU A 269 7.20 -10.74 27.84
CA LEU A 269 6.83 -11.36 26.57
C LEU A 269 5.87 -10.48 25.77
N TRP A 270 4.88 -9.87 26.43
CA TRP A 270 3.95 -8.93 25.81
C TRP A 270 4.65 -7.73 25.15
N LYS A 271 5.69 -7.18 25.80
CA LYS A 271 6.48 -6.08 25.25
C LYS A 271 7.33 -6.51 24.06
N LYS A 272 7.88 -7.74 24.10
CA LYS A 272 8.76 -8.29 23.07
C LYS A 272 8.01 -8.86 21.87
N ALA A 273 6.74 -9.21 21.99
CA ALA A 273 5.91 -9.71 20.90
C ALA A 273 5.50 -8.57 19.93
N ASP A 274 6.48 -8.02 19.22
CA ASP A 274 6.33 -6.94 18.24
C ASP A 274 6.41 -7.42 16.79
N GLY A 275 6.41 -8.75 16.58
CA GLY A 275 6.60 -9.39 15.27
C GLY A 275 8.02 -9.86 14.99
N MET A 276 8.97 -9.63 15.89
CA MET A 276 10.35 -10.10 15.77
C MET A 276 10.73 -11.18 16.80
N LEU A 277 9.95 -11.34 17.87
CA LEU A 277 10.13 -12.43 18.82
C LEU A 277 9.86 -13.77 18.13
N THR A 278 10.79 -14.73 18.25
CA THR A 278 10.67 -16.09 17.70
C THR A 278 10.95 -17.13 18.78
N ASP A 279 10.58 -18.39 18.52
CA ASP A 279 10.78 -19.52 19.44
C ASP A 279 12.24 -19.66 19.89
N SER A 280 13.20 -19.38 19.00
CA SER A 280 14.64 -19.48 19.29
C SER A 280 15.14 -18.50 20.35
N HIS A 281 14.34 -17.49 20.70
CA HIS A 281 14.67 -16.50 21.74
C HIS A 281 14.09 -16.85 23.11
N LEU A 282 13.30 -17.91 23.21
CA LEU A 282 12.53 -18.23 24.39
C LEU A 282 13.12 -19.46 25.10
N SER A 283 13.19 -19.37 26.42
CA SER A 283 13.45 -20.51 27.29
C SER A 283 12.17 -21.34 27.51
N ASP A 284 12.30 -22.61 27.89
CA ASP A 284 11.13 -23.49 28.16
C ASP A 284 10.09 -22.87 29.11
N PRO A 285 10.46 -22.15 30.20
CA PRO A 285 9.48 -21.48 31.04
C PRO A 285 8.75 -20.34 30.31
N GLN A 286 9.44 -19.60 29.44
CA GLN A 286 8.83 -18.53 28.66
C GLN A 286 7.89 -19.08 27.58
N LEU A 287 8.20 -20.24 27.00
CA LEU A 287 7.31 -20.92 26.05
C LEU A 287 5.96 -21.26 26.70
N LYS A 288 5.95 -21.76 27.94
CA LYS A 288 4.69 -22.02 28.67
C LYS A 288 3.85 -20.75 28.89
N VAL A 289 4.50 -19.65 29.26
CA VAL A 289 3.82 -18.36 29.43
C VAL A 289 3.28 -17.85 28.09
N LEU A 290 4.03 -18.05 27.01
CA LEU A 290 3.57 -17.72 25.66
C LEU A 290 2.33 -18.51 25.26
N GLU A 291 2.30 -19.83 25.52
CA GLU A 291 1.15 -20.70 25.26
C GLU A 291 -0.11 -20.19 25.99
N GLU A 292 0.02 -19.77 27.26
CA GLU A 292 -1.09 -19.15 28.01
C GLU A 292 -1.58 -17.85 27.36
N LEU A 293 -0.65 -16.97 26.95
CA LEU A 293 -0.99 -15.71 26.28
C LEU A 293 -1.64 -15.94 24.90
N GLN A 294 -1.24 -17.00 24.19
CA GLN A 294 -1.84 -17.39 22.92
C GLN A 294 -3.24 -17.98 23.09
N ALA A 295 -3.44 -18.85 24.09
CA ALA A 295 -4.74 -19.45 24.39
C ALA A 295 -5.80 -18.38 24.70
N GLU A 296 -5.39 -17.30 25.35
CA GLU A 296 -6.28 -16.17 25.64
C GLU A 296 -6.49 -15.20 24.47
N GLY A 297 -5.74 -15.38 23.38
CA GLY A 297 -5.77 -14.51 22.19
C GLY A 297 -5.08 -13.16 22.40
N LEU A 298 -4.16 -13.09 23.37
CA LEU A 298 -3.38 -11.90 23.69
C LEU A 298 -2.15 -11.81 22.78
N ILE A 299 -1.48 -12.92 22.50
CA ILE A 299 -0.40 -12.99 21.50
C ILE A 299 -0.81 -13.91 20.36
N GLN A 300 -0.42 -13.56 19.14
CA GLN A 300 -0.68 -14.33 17.93
C GLN A 300 0.63 -14.79 17.31
N GLU A 301 0.63 -16.02 16.80
CA GLU A 301 1.68 -16.54 15.93
C GLU A 301 1.41 -16.07 14.51
N LEU A 302 2.41 -15.47 13.87
CA LEU A 302 2.42 -15.17 12.45
C LEU A 302 3.44 -16.05 11.74
N LYS A 303 3.06 -16.53 10.56
CA LYS A 303 3.99 -17.09 9.58
C LYS A 303 4.21 -16.03 8.52
N LEU A 304 5.41 -15.46 8.52
CA LEU A 304 5.87 -14.53 7.49
C LEU A 304 6.48 -15.30 6.32
#